data_AF-A0A1H0U9X0-F1
#
_entry.id   AF-A0A1H0U9X0-F1
#
_cell.length_a   1.000
_cell.length_b   1.000
_cell.length_c   1.000
_cell.angle_alpha   90.00
_cell.angle_beta   90.00
_cell.angle_gamma   90.00
#
_symmetry.space_group_name_H-M   'P 1'
#
loop_
_entity.id
_entity.type
_entity.pdbx_description
1 polymer ?
#
loop_
_entity_poly.entity_id
_entity_poly.type
_entity_poly.pdbx_seq_one_letter_code
_entity_poly.pdbx_strand_id
1 'polypeptide(L)'
;MATPFEALNESSKEFINSTMKSVNALSQGLQAIATEAADYSKRSFNDGSVLLEKLASTKSAEQAFAAQSLFSKKAYEGFVSQAAKFGELYADLAKEAYRPFELAVAKVGK
;
A
#
# COMPACT_ATOMS: atom_id res chain seq x y z
N MET A 1 28.82 22.97 -27.26
CA MET A 1 27.81 22.13 -27.92
C MET A 1 28.16 20.70 -27.59
N ALA A 2 27.35 20.00 -26.80
CA ALA A 2 27.61 18.59 -26.48
C ALA A 2 27.60 17.77 -27.77
N THR A 3 28.56 16.86 -27.93
CA THR A 3 28.59 16.01 -29.10
C THR A 3 27.39 15.04 -29.07
N PRO A 4 26.89 14.57 -30.23
CA PRO A 4 25.77 13.61 -30.27
C PRO A 4 26.01 12.36 -29.42
N PHE A 5 27.29 11.97 -29.27
CA PHE A 5 27.73 10.84 -28.45
C PHE A 5 27.62 11.12 -26.94
N GLU A 6 27.98 12.32 -26.48
CA GLU A 6 27.80 12.72 -25.08
C GLU A 6 26.32 12.83 -24.70
N ALA A 7 25.48 13.37 -25.58
CA ALA A 7 24.03 13.43 -25.35
C ALA A 7 23.37 12.03 -25.27
N LEU A 8 23.85 11.08 -26.09
CA LEU A 8 23.44 9.67 -26.05
C LEU A 8 23.88 8.98 -24.75
N ASN A 9 25.10 9.25 -24.30
CA ASN A 9 25.65 8.68 -23.06
C ASN A 9 24.89 9.17 -21.82
N GLU A 10 24.61 10.47 -21.74
CA GLU A 10 23.84 11.05 -20.63
C GLU A 10 22.38 10.57 -20.63
N SER A 11 21.73 10.49 -21.80
CA SER A 11 20.37 9.93 -21.90
C SER A 11 20.30 8.46 -21.48
N SER A 12 21.33 7.67 -21.81
CA SER A 12 21.42 6.27 -21.39
C SER A 12 21.59 6.13 -19.88
N LYS A 13 22.44 6.97 -19.26
CA LYS A 13 22.60 7.00 -17.80
C LYS A 13 21.31 7.41 -17.09
N GLU A 14 20.62 8.42 -17.60
CA GLU A 14 19.37 8.92 -17.04
C GLU A 14 18.27 7.84 -17.14
N PHE A 15 18.18 7.13 -18.26
CA PHE A 15 17.27 6.00 -18.46
C PHE A 15 17.54 4.84 -17.49
N ILE A 16 18.81 4.43 -17.34
CA ILE A 16 19.19 3.36 -16.40
C ILE A 16 18.88 3.77 -14.95
N ASN A 17 19.19 5.01 -14.56
CA ASN A 17 18.88 5.51 -13.22
C ASN A 17 17.38 5.52 -12.94
N SER A 18 16.59 6.00 -13.90
CA SER A 18 15.12 6.03 -13.78
C SER A 18 14.53 4.63 -13.72
N THR A 19 15.04 3.69 -14.52
CA THR A 19 14.60 2.29 -14.51
C THR A 19 14.92 1.62 -13.17
N MET A 20 16.14 1.80 -12.64
CA MET A 20 16.50 1.25 -11.33
C MET A 20 15.61 1.81 -10.21
N LYS A 21 15.28 3.11 -10.24
CA LYS A 21 14.33 3.72 -9.29
C LYS A 21 12.95 3.08 -9.37
N SER A 22 12.39 2.93 -10.58
CA SER A 22 11.08 2.29 -10.78
C SER A 22 11.05 0.83 -10.30
N VAL A 23 12.11 0.05 -10.56
CA VAL A 23 12.21 -1.34 -10.07
C VAL A 23 12.30 -1.38 -8.55
N ASN A 24 13.09 -0.50 -7.94
CA ASN A 24 13.23 -0.44 -6.49
C ASN A 24 11.91 -0.06 -5.81
N ALA A 25 11.23 0.98 -6.32
CA ALA A 25 9.93 1.41 -5.82
C ALA A 25 8.84 0.34 -5.98
N LEU A 26 8.81 -0.38 -7.11
CA LEU A 26 7.92 -1.54 -7.29
C LEU A 26 8.18 -2.61 -6.22
N SER A 27 9.46 -2.97 -6.02
CA SER A 27 9.84 -3.97 -5.03
C SER A 27 9.45 -3.56 -3.61
N GLN A 28 9.71 -2.31 -3.23
CA GLN A 28 9.33 -1.75 -1.93
C GLN A 28 7.81 -1.68 -1.75
N GLY A 29 7.07 -1.25 -2.78
CA GLY A 29 5.61 -1.20 -2.76
C GLY A 29 4.99 -2.58 -2.56
N LEU A 30 5.50 -3.60 -3.25
CA LEU A 30 5.07 -4.99 -3.07
C LEU A 30 5.39 -5.52 -1.66
N GLN A 31 6.57 -5.21 -1.13
CA GLN A 31 6.93 -5.57 0.25
C GLN A 31 5.98 -4.92 1.26
N ALA A 32 5.70 -3.61 1.10
CA ALA A 32 4.78 -2.88 1.98
C ALA A 32 3.36 -3.47 1.93
N ILE A 33 2.85 -3.78 0.73
CA ILE A 33 1.58 -4.48 0.53
C ILE A 33 1.55 -5.81 1.27
N ALA A 34 2.59 -6.63 1.11
CA ALA A 34 2.68 -7.94 1.74
C ALA A 34 2.71 -7.83 3.28
N THR A 35 3.50 -6.91 3.82
CA THR A 35 3.57 -6.63 5.25
C THR A 35 2.22 -6.18 5.80
N GLU A 36 1.58 -5.21 5.16
CA GLU A 36 0.31 -4.68 5.65
C GLU A 36 -0.82 -5.73 5.54
N ALA A 37 -0.83 -6.56 4.49
CA ALA A 37 -1.76 -7.67 4.37
C ALA A 37 -1.58 -8.71 5.50
N ALA A 38 -0.32 -9.06 5.81
CA ALA A 38 -0.01 -9.99 6.89
C ALA A 38 -0.42 -9.43 8.26
N ASP A 39 -0.16 -8.16 8.52
CA ASP A 39 -0.51 -7.50 9.77
C ASP A 39 -2.03 -7.37 9.93
N TYR A 40 -2.76 -7.00 8.88
CA TYR A 40 -4.23 -6.96 8.90
C TYR A 40 -4.82 -8.35 9.15
N SER A 41 -4.26 -9.39 8.54
CA SER A 41 -4.71 -10.78 8.73
C SER A 41 -4.52 -11.23 10.18
N LYS A 42 -3.34 -10.96 10.78
CA LYS A 42 -3.09 -11.24 12.21
C LYS A 42 -4.07 -10.51 13.11
N ARG A 43 -4.31 -9.22 12.84
CA ARG A 43 -5.22 -8.39 13.63
C ARG A 43 -6.66 -8.90 13.55
N SER A 44 -7.12 -9.23 12.35
CA SER A 44 -8.46 -9.80 12.10
C SER A 44 -8.66 -11.14 12.83
N PHE A 45 -7.64 -12.02 12.80
CA PHE A 45 -7.69 -13.28 13.52
C PHE A 45 -7.79 -13.07 15.04
N ASN A 46 -6.92 -12.22 15.59
CA ASN A 46 -6.93 -11.91 17.01
C ASN A 46 -8.27 -11.30 17.45
N ASP A 47 -8.84 -10.39 16.66
CA ASP A 47 -10.14 -9.78 16.96
C ASP A 47 -11.28 -10.80 16.95
N GLY A 48 -11.24 -11.76 16.04
CA GLY A 48 -12.16 -12.89 16.01
C GLY A 48 -12.03 -13.81 17.24
N SER A 49 -10.80 -14.12 17.65
CA SER A 49 -10.54 -14.88 18.88
C SER A 49 -11.10 -14.19 20.11
N VAL A 50 -10.88 -12.88 20.24
CA VAL A 50 -11.43 -12.08 21.34
C VAL A 50 -12.95 -12.10 21.34
N LEU A 51 -13.60 -12.00 20.16
CA LEU A 51 -15.05 -12.12 20.07
C LEU A 51 -15.52 -13.50 20.56
N LEU A 52 -14.87 -14.59 20.11
CA LEU A 52 -15.21 -15.95 20.52
C LEU A 52 -15.07 -16.16 22.04
N GLU A 53 -13.97 -15.71 22.63
CA GLU A 53 -13.76 -15.78 24.08
C GLU A 53 -14.84 -15.01 24.84
N LYS A 54 -15.22 -13.84 24.33
CA LYS A 54 -16.24 -12.99 24.94
C LYS A 54 -17.61 -13.65 24.85
N LEU A 55 -17.99 -14.16 23.67
CA LEU A 55 -19.25 -14.88 23.46
C LEU A 55 -19.35 -16.13 24.34
N ALA A 56 -18.28 -16.93 24.43
CA ALA A 56 -18.21 -18.12 25.27
C ALA A 56 -18.39 -17.79 26.78
N SER A 57 -18.04 -16.58 27.20
CA SER A 57 -18.12 -16.13 28.59
C SER A 57 -19.42 -15.40 28.93
N THR A 58 -20.24 -15.02 27.94
CA THR A 58 -21.49 -14.27 28.15
C THR A 58 -22.62 -15.16 28.69
N LYS A 59 -23.47 -14.61 29.57
CA LYS A 59 -24.61 -15.33 30.17
C LYS A 59 -25.98 -14.85 29.69
N SER A 60 -26.03 -13.80 28.87
CA SER A 60 -27.26 -13.25 28.32
C SER A 60 -27.10 -12.81 26.87
N ALA A 61 -28.22 -12.78 26.14
CA ALA A 61 -28.25 -12.33 24.74
C ALA A 61 -27.81 -10.86 24.59
N GLU A 62 -28.08 -10.02 25.59
CA GLU A 62 -27.72 -8.61 25.60
C GLU A 62 -26.20 -8.41 25.66
N GLN A 63 -25.50 -9.21 26.47
CA GLN A 63 -24.03 -9.22 26.53
C GLN A 63 -23.42 -9.73 25.22
N ALA A 64 -24.00 -10.78 24.63
CA ALA A 64 -23.56 -11.30 23.35
C ALA A 64 -23.73 -10.27 22.21
N PHE A 65 -24.86 -9.57 22.19
CA PHE A 65 -25.13 -8.50 21.22
C PHE A 65 -24.14 -7.34 21.38
N ALA A 66 -23.86 -6.91 22.61
CA ALA A 66 -22.86 -5.88 22.86
C ALA A 66 -21.46 -6.31 22.39
N ALA A 67 -21.07 -7.57 22.62
CA ALA A 67 -19.80 -8.11 22.14
C ALA A 67 -19.71 -8.12 20.60
N GLN A 68 -20.76 -8.59 19.92
CA GLN A 68 -20.85 -8.59 18.47
C GLN A 68 -20.84 -7.17 17.90
N SER A 69 -21.58 -6.24 18.49
CA SER A 69 -21.63 -4.83 18.05
C SER A 69 -20.26 -4.15 18.13
N LEU A 70 -19.52 -4.37 19.23
CA LEU A 70 -18.16 -3.87 19.38
C LEU A 70 -17.21 -4.47 18.33
N PHE A 71 -17.30 -5.78 18.08
CA PHE A 71 -16.52 -6.43 17.03
C PHE A 71 -16.85 -5.83 15.65
N SER A 72 -18.13 -5.68 15.31
CA SER A 72 -18.56 -5.11 14.04
C SER A 72 -18.06 -3.68 13.84
N LYS A 73 -18.11 -2.84 14.89
CA LYS A 73 -17.55 -1.48 14.84
C LYS A 73 -16.05 -1.51 14.58
N LYS A 74 -15.31 -2.33 15.34
CA LYS A 74 -13.85 -2.47 15.20
C LYS A 74 -13.45 -3.00 13.83
N ALA A 75 -14.18 -4.00 13.33
CA ALA A 75 -13.96 -4.57 12.00
C ALA A 75 -14.18 -3.54 10.89
N TYR A 76 -15.22 -2.70 11.02
CA TYR A 76 -15.47 -1.61 10.07
C TYR A 76 -14.37 -0.55 10.07
N GLU A 77 -13.99 -0.06 11.25
CA GLU A 77 -12.91 0.94 11.40
C GLU A 77 -11.58 0.38 10.87
N GLY A 78 -11.27 -0.87 11.21
CA GLY A 78 -10.09 -1.57 10.71
C GLY A 78 -10.09 -1.73 9.18
N PHE A 79 -11.21 -2.13 8.59
CA PHE A 79 -11.35 -2.28 7.15
C PHE A 79 -11.15 -0.95 6.41
N VAL A 80 -11.80 0.13 6.85
CA VAL A 80 -11.67 1.44 6.21
C VAL A 80 -10.24 1.95 6.30
N SER A 81 -9.59 1.80 7.46
CA SER A 81 -8.18 2.17 7.62
C SER A 81 -7.27 1.36 6.70
N GLN A 82 -7.52 0.07 6.55
CA GLN A 82 -6.74 -0.81 5.69
C GLN A 82 -6.94 -0.48 4.21
N ALA A 83 -8.18 -0.21 3.80
CA ALA A 83 -8.51 0.17 2.44
C ALA A 83 -7.85 1.50 2.05
N ALA A 84 -7.83 2.48 2.97
CA ALA A 84 -7.12 3.74 2.76
C ALA A 84 -5.62 3.50 2.52
N LYS A 85 -4.97 2.74 3.40
CA LYS A 85 -3.54 2.38 3.25
C LYS A 85 -3.24 1.68 1.93
N PHE A 86 -4.04 0.69 1.54
CA PHE A 86 -3.85 0.04 0.24
C PHE A 86 -4.04 1.02 -0.91
N GLY A 87 -5.02 1.91 -0.84
CA GLY A 87 -5.23 2.97 -1.82
C GLY A 87 -4.01 3.87 -1.98
N GLU A 88 -3.39 4.29 -0.87
CA GLU A 88 -2.16 5.08 -0.88
C GLU A 88 -0.98 4.31 -1.51
N LEU A 89 -0.76 3.06 -1.11
CA LEU A 89 0.30 2.21 -1.66
C LEU A 89 0.15 2.01 -3.18
N TYR A 90 -1.07 1.80 -3.67
CA TYR A 90 -1.34 1.69 -5.10
C TYR A 90 -1.16 3.03 -5.83
N ALA A 91 -1.59 4.14 -5.23
CA ALA A 91 -1.42 5.46 -5.82
C ALA A 91 0.06 5.84 -5.95
N ASP A 92 0.89 5.54 -4.94
CA ASP A 92 2.32 5.80 -4.98
C ASP A 92 3.04 4.92 -6.00
N LEU A 93 2.64 3.65 -6.10
CA LEU A 93 3.15 2.77 -7.17
C LEU A 93 2.80 3.30 -8.56
N ALA A 94 1.56 3.78 -8.76
CA ALA A 94 1.14 4.37 -10.02
C ALA A 94 1.96 5.63 -10.35
N LYS A 95 2.14 6.55 -9.39
CA LYS A 95 2.97 7.76 -9.59
C LYS A 95 4.39 7.40 -10.04
N GLU A 96 5.00 6.41 -9.40
CA GLU A 96 6.35 5.98 -9.77
C GLU A 96 6.42 5.40 -11.18
N ALA A 97 5.39 4.63 -11.57
CA ALA A 97 5.27 4.08 -12.92
C ALA A 97 5.07 5.17 -13.99
N TYR A 98 4.39 6.29 -13.66
CA TYR A 98 4.16 7.40 -14.58
C TYR A 98 5.31 8.42 -14.64
N ARG A 99 6.25 8.42 -13.68
CA ARG A 99 7.39 9.36 -13.63
C ARG A 99 8.19 9.45 -14.94
N PRO A 100 8.48 8.36 -15.69
CA PRO A 100 9.19 8.46 -16.98
C PRO A 100 8.45 9.33 -18.01
N PHE A 101 7.11 9.35 -18.00
CA PHE A 101 6.30 10.17 -18.90
C PHE A 101 6.31 11.64 -18.50
N GLU A 102 6.26 11.95 -17.19
CA GLU A 102 6.41 13.32 -16.69
C GLU A 102 7.76 13.94 -17.10
N LEU A 103 8.84 13.16 -16.98
CA LEU A 103 10.18 13.59 -17.38
C LEU A 103 10.28 13.82 -18.89
N ALA A 104 9.64 12.97 -19.71
CA ALA A 104 9.61 13.14 -21.16
C ALA A 104 8.85 14.41 -21.57
N VAL A 105 7.70 14.69 -20.97
CA VAL A 105 6.91 15.91 -21.22
C VAL A 105 7.66 17.16 -20.78
N ALA A 106 8.33 17.13 -19.62
CA ALA A 106 9.15 18.24 -19.12
C ALA A 106 10.36 18.55 -20.03
N LYS A 107 10.88 17.55 -20.75
CA LYS A 107 12.00 17.69 -21.70
C LYS A 107 11.56 18.27 -23.06
N VAL A 108 10.30 18.08 -23.46
CA VAL A 108 9.70 18.63 -24.69
C VAL A 108 9.10 20.03 -24.49
N GLY A 109 8.68 20.36 -23.27
CA GLY A 109 8.11 21.67 -22.92
C GLY A 109 9.12 22.80 -22.67
N LYS A 110 10.42 22.58 -22.92
CA LYS A 110 11.48 23.59 -22.84
C LYS A 110 12.16 23.78 -24.19
#